data_AF-A0A959JS81-F1
#
_entry.id   AF-A0A959JS81-F1
#
_cell.length_a   1.000
_cell.length_b   1.000
_cell.length_c   1.000
_cell.angle_alpha   90.00
_cell.angle_beta   90.00
_cell.angle_gamma   90.00
#
_symmetry.space_group_name_H-M   'P 1'
#
loop_
_entity.id
_entity.type
_entity.pdbx_description
1 polymer ?
#
loop_
_entity_poly.entity_id
_entity_poly.type
_entity_poly.pdbx_seq_one_letter_code
_entity_poly.pdbx_strand_id
1 'polypeptide(L)'
;MASNSQAVVLVEVTAKNNRMEGTFFREYSTLQILESLQPGLEQGSFLEIKNLHKWNDDLECMIWGDLTLEAGETYLLFLQQNEKGDWQPLMLSYGALHMVKKAGVELLVPFDLGAETHLLKTASGLLAEPLVVYDKKALLDHLRKVILGEENWDQEKVKSDTPFQNDLLQERAAPSHCTYLGAPAPYPRWNNFPTALPTYYTTGGDPGCASSITKIQGALSDLNTNYSGLNLTDGGTHNFTPDCSSGANGSQFTNFVDNNYGQRSITIQFDDPCSEIADLSGCSGTLAVGGLYWFFATHTWDGMDWNNGAYGYVLVNNGVGACYCASGSDYDLMMTHELTHTLGIGHIAPGEGVANMNPSCCNNIQTLDIECLDYTYLLALPVELMSFSGQKEGKKVALAWQTASEINNDRFVVERAGSDGIFYAIGSIEGAGNAFQTNHYYFDDTNPLPGSNYYRLQQVDFDGTVNYSDQIVVDNFKGLEA
;
A
#
# COMPACT_ATOMS: atom_id res chain seq x y z
N MET A 1 -13.45 -27.19 -8.22
CA MET A 1 -14.68 -26.55 -7.69
C MET A 1 -15.80 -26.62 -8.72
N ALA A 2 -15.64 -25.99 -9.88
CA ALA A 2 -16.65 -25.94 -10.95
C ALA A 2 -17.37 -27.27 -11.24
N SER A 3 -16.61 -28.35 -11.47
CA SER A 3 -17.19 -29.67 -11.80
C SER A 3 -17.99 -30.33 -10.67
N ASN A 4 -17.82 -29.87 -9.42
CA ASN A 4 -18.52 -30.38 -8.25
C ASN A 4 -19.62 -29.43 -7.75
N SER A 5 -19.73 -28.23 -8.33
CA SER A 5 -20.79 -27.28 -8.02
C SER A 5 -22.09 -27.70 -8.72
N GLN A 6 -23.23 -27.45 -8.06
CA GLN A 6 -24.54 -27.58 -8.69
C GLN A 6 -24.89 -26.35 -9.54
N ALA A 7 -24.32 -25.19 -9.21
CA ALA A 7 -24.37 -24.00 -10.05
C ALA A 7 -23.07 -23.20 -9.94
N VAL A 8 -22.66 -22.58 -11.04
CA VAL A 8 -21.58 -21.57 -11.08
C VAL A 8 -22.17 -20.32 -11.70
N VAL A 9 -22.26 -19.25 -10.91
CA VAL A 9 -23.03 -18.05 -11.27
C VAL A 9 -22.25 -16.78 -11.00
N LEU A 10 -22.33 -15.83 -11.93
CA LEU A 10 -21.97 -14.45 -11.70
C LEU A 10 -23.22 -13.72 -11.22
N VAL A 11 -23.13 -13.05 -10.08
CA VAL A 11 -24.30 -12.45 -9.40
C VAL A 11 -24.01 -11.03 -8.93
N GLU A 12 -25.04 -10.20 -8.86
CA GLU A 12 -25.03 -8.91 -8.18
C GLU A 12 -25.85 -9.01 -6.88
N VAL A 13 -25.32 -8.51 -5.78
CA VAL A 13 -26.07 -8.46 -4.51
C VAL A 13 -27.02 -7.28 -4.56
N THR A 14 -28.32 -7.54 -4.58
CA THR A 14 -29.35 -6.49 -4.71
C THR A 14 -29.88 -5.99 -3.36
N ALA A 15 -29.81 -6.81 -2.32
CA ALA A 15 -30.24 -6.43 -0.98
C ALA A 15 -29.59 -7.33 0.09
N LYS A 16 -29.41 -6.77 1.28
CA LYS A 16 -29.04 -7.48 2.51
C LYS A 16 -30.16 -7.29 3.53
N ASN A 17 -30.58 -8.36 4.19
CA ASN A 17 -31.67 -8.32 5.15
C ASN A 17 -31.33 -9.18 6.37
N ASN A 18 -31.61 -8.65 7.56
CA ASN A 18 -31.47 -9.39 8.81
C ASN A 18 -32.80 -9.98 9.24
N ARG A 19 -32.82 -11.28 9.50
CA ARG A 19 -34.02 -11.99 9.96
C ARG A 19 -33.74 -12.70 11.28
N MET A 20 -34.76 -12.74 12.13
CA MET A 20 -34.71 -13.46 13.39
C MET A 20 -35.02 -14.95 13.14
N GLU A 21 -34.10 -15.83 13.49
CA GLU A 21 -34.26 -17.29 13.51
C GLU A 21 -34.14 -17.81 14.95
N GLY A 22 -35.27 -18.02 15.61
CA GLY A 22 -35.29 -18.36 17.04
C GLY A 22 -34.86 -17.17 17.88
N THR A 23 -33.72 -17.28 18.58
CA THR A 23 -33.14 -16.20 19.40
C THR A 23 -31.95 -15.50 18.72
N PHE A 24 -31.62 -15.85 17.48
CA PHE A 24 -30.49 -15.27 16.76
C PHE A 24 -30.99 -14.46 15.56
N PHE A 25 -30.31 -13.36 15.26
CA PHE A 25 -30.41 -12.68 13.98
C PHE A 25 -29.37 -13.26 13.01
N ARG A 26 -29.74 -13.21 11.73
CA ARG A 26 -28.90 -13.70 10.65
C ARG A 26 -29.10 -12.86 9.39
N GLU A 27 -28.01 -12.64 8.67
CA GLU A 27 -28.03 -11.97 7.37
C GLU A 27 -28.46 -12.91 6.24
N TYR A 28 -29.19 -12.33 5.31
CA TYR A 28 -29.54 -12.92 4.03
C TYR A 28 -29.16 -11.94 2.94
N SER A 29 -28.46 -12.43 1.93
CA SER A 29 -28.10 -11.69 0.73
C SER A 29 -28.99 -12.13 -0.43
N THR A 30 -29.77 -11.20 -0.98
CA THR A 30 -30.58 -11.42 -2.18
C THR A 30 -29.75 -11.09 -3.41
N LEU A 31 -29.52 -12.09 -4.26
CA LEU A 31 -28.60 -12.02 -5.39
C LEU A 31 -29.39 -12.12 -6.69
N GLN A 32 -29.14 -11.20 -7.62
CA GLN A 32 -29.60 -11.31 -9.00
C GLN A 32 -28.56 -12.04 -9.84
N ILE A 33 -28.98 -13.01 -10.63
CA ILE A 33 -28.08 -13.77 -11.49
C ILE A 33 -27.80 -12.98 -12.76
N LEU A 34 -26.55 -12.53 -12.91
CA LEU A 34 -26.08 -11.83 -14.10
C LEU A 34 -25.70 -12.81 -15.20
N GLU A 35 -25.09 -13.93 -14.83
CA GLU A 35 -24.68 -15.00 -15.74
C GLU A 35 -24.72 -16.35 -15.03
N SER A 36 -25.09 -17.41 -15.75
CA SER A 36 -25.00 -18.78 -15.27
C SER A 36 -24.14 -19.62 -16.21
N LEU A 37 -23.12 -20.27 -15.66
CA LEU A 37 -22.18 -21.11 -16.40
C LEU A 37 -22.60 -22.59 -16.40
N GLN A 38 -23.62 -22.94 -15.62
CA GLN A 38 -24.19 -24.29 -15.53
C GLN A 38 -25.72 -24.25 -15.71
N PRO A 39 -26.33 -25.32 -16.25
CA PRO A 39 -27.79 -25.45 -16.25
C PRO A 39 -28.34 -25.51 -14.82
N GLY A 40 -29.50 -24.89 -14.57
CA GLY A 40 -30.22 -25.02 -13.29
C GLY A 40 -30.62 -23.70 -12.65
N LEU A 41 -29.93 -22.60 -12.99
CA LEU A 41 -30.29 -21.25 -12.58
C LEU A 41 -30.34 -20.33 -13.81
N GLU A 42 -31.42 -19.56 -13.94
CA GLU A 42 -31.66 -18.71 -15.11
C GLU A 42 -31.09 -17.30 -14.90
N GLN A 43 -30.50 -16.74 -15.95
CA GLN A 43 -30.08 -15.34 -15.95
C GLN A 43 -31.28 -14.41 -15.70
N GLY A 44 -31.08 -13.39 -14.86
CA GLY A 44 -32.10 -12.45 -14.43
C GLY A 44 -32.98 -12.94 -13.28
N SER A 45 -32.93 -14.23 -12.92
CA SER A 45 -33.60 -14.75 -11.73
C SER A 45 -32.87 -14.33 -10.45
N PHE A 46 -33.54 -14.54 -9.31
CA PHE A 46 -33.01 -14.19 -8.00
C PHE A 46 -32.81 -15.45 -7.16
N LEU A 47 -31.75 -15.43 -6.36
CA LEU A 47 -31.49 -16.42 -5.33
C LEU A 47 -31.18 -15.72 -4.02
N GLU A 48 -31.34 -16.43 -2.91
CA GLU A 48 -31.00 -15.91 -1.59
C GLU A 48 -29.93 -16.81 -0.97
N ILE A 49 -28.84 -16.20 -0.51
CA ILE A 49 -27.83 -16.89 0.29
C ILE A 49 -27.97 -16.44 1.73
N LYS A 50 -27.94 -17.43 2.61
CA LYS A 50 -28.01 -17.28 4.05
C LYS A 50 -26.58 -17.30 4.60
N ASN A 51 -26.13 -16.19 5.21
CA ASN A 51 -24.82 -16.18 5.86
C ASN A 51 -24.83 -17.15 7.05
N LEU A 52 -23.70 -17.78 7.33
CA LEU A 52 -23.56 -18.73 8.43
C LEU A 52 -23.32 -18.04 9.79
N HIS A 53 -22.74 -16.83 9.79
CA HIS A 53 -22.65 -15.93 10.94
C HIS A 53 -24.03 -15.60 11.49
N LYS A 54 -24.11 -15.50 12.82
CA LYS A 54 -25.35 -15.15 13.53
C LYS A 54 -25.02 -14.40 14.81
N TRP A 55 -25.92 -13.53 15.23
CA TRP A 55 -25.74 -12.72 16.43
C TRP A 55 -26.98 -12.73 17.32
N ASN A 56 -26.79 -12.53 18.61
CA ASN A 56 -27.85 -12.37 19.60
C ASN A 56 -27.42 -11.27 20.57
N ASP A 57 -28.02 -10.09 20.42
CA ASP A 57 -27.55 -8.85 21.06
C ASP A 57 -26.04 -8.65 20.83
N ASP A 58 -25.24 -8.67 21.91
CA ASP A 58 -23.79 -8.44 21.87
C ASP A 58 -22.96 -9.73 21.64
N LEU A 59 -23.62 -10.89 21.47
CA LEU A 59 -22.95 -12.18 21.25
C LEU A 59 -22.96 -12.56 19.77
N GLU A 60 -21.78 -12.69 19.17
CA GLU A 60 -21.60 -13.17 17.80
C GLU A 60 -21.13 -14.63 17.77
N CYS A 61 -21.73 -15.42 16.87
CA CYS A 61 -21.23 -16.74 16.49
C CYS A 61 -20.65 -16.64 15.08
N MET A 62 -19.33 -16.52 15.01
CA MET A 62 -18.58 -16.47 13.75
C MET A 62 -18.28 -17.87 13.22
N ILE A 63 -18.24 -17.98 11.90
CA ILE A 63 -17.82 -19.14 11.13
C ILE A 63 -16.72 -18.66 10.18
N TRP A 64 -15.49 -19.07 10.48
CA TRP A 64 -14.33 -18.69 9.68
C TRP A 64 -14.51 -19.09 8.23
N GLY A 65 -14.25 -18.13 7.34
CA GLY A 65 -14.43 -18.27 5.92
C GLY A 65 -15.86 -18.03 5.43
N ASP A 66 -16.84 -17.72 6.29
CA ASP A 66 -18.18 -17.32 5.85
C ASP A 66 -18.13 -16.11 4.92
N LEU A 67 -19.13 -15.99 4.05
CA LEU A 67 -19.19 -14.93 3.06
C LEU A 67 -19.96 -13.74 3.59
N THR A 68 -19.27 -12.61 3.74
CA THR A 68 -19.91 -11.30 3.82
C THR A 68 -19.95 -10.71 2.43
N LEU A 69 -21.14 -10.70 1.82
CA LEU A 69 -21.35 -10.10 0.50
C LEU A 69 -21.87 -8.68 0.67
N GLU A 70 -21.43 -7.73 -0.16
CA GLU A 70 -21.83 -6.34 -0.08
C GLU A 70 -22.87 -5.97 -1.13
N ALA A 71 -23.87 -5.18 -0.74
CA ALA A 71 -24.94 -4.75 -1.64
C ALA A 71 -24.40 -3.82 -2.73
N GLY A 72 -24.78 -4.07 -3.99
CA GLY A 72 -24.27 -3.39 -5.18
C GLY A 72 -23.02 -4.03 -5.78
N GLU A 73 -22.41 -4.99 -5.08
CA GLU A 73 -21.20 -5.66 -5.56
C GLU A 73 -21.50 -6.92 -6.36
N THR A 74 -20.56 -7.28 -7.24
CA THR A 74 -20.66 -8.45 -8.13
C THR A 74 -19.70 -9.56 -7.71
N TYR A 75 -20.17 -10.80 -7.70
CA TYR A 75 -19.37 -11.96 -7.27
C TYR A 75 -19.53 -13.14 -8.22
N LEU A 76 -18.45 -13.91 -8.42
CA LEU A 76 -18.52 -15.26 -9.00
C LEU A 76 -18.62 -16.27 -7.87
N LEU A 77 -19.72 -17.02 -7.83
CA LEU A 77 -20.02 -17.99 -6.78
C LEU A 77 -20.16 -19.40 -7.35
N PHE A 78 -19.63 -20.35 -6.58
CA PHE A 78 -19.70 -21.78 -6.84
C PHE A 78 -20.64 -22.38 -5.81
N LEU A 79 -21.86 -22.76 -6.20
CA LEU A 79 -22.95 -23.02 -5.27
C LEU A 79 -23.34 -24.51 -5.24
N GLN A 80 -23.89 -24.90 -4.10
CA GLN A 80 -24.57 -26.18 -3.86
C GLN A 80 -25.77 -25.97 -2.94
N GLN A 81 -26.75 -26.87 -2.99
CA GLN A 81 -27.84 -26.91 -2.01
C GLN A 81 -27.48 -27.76 -0.80
N ASN A 82 -27.86 -27.30 0.40
CA ASN A 82 -27.78 -28.10 1.62
C ASN A 82 -28.94 -29.14 1.69
N GLU A 83 -28.97 -29.97 2.74
CA GLU A 83 -30.04 -30.98 2.95
C GLU A 83 -31.46 -30.40 3.03
N LYS A 84 -31.60 -29.11 3.29
CA LYS A 84 -32.88 -28.38 3.35
C LYS A 84 -33.26 -27.70 2.03
N GLY A 85 -32.36 -27.73 1.04
CA GLY A 85 -32.56 -27.09 -0.27
C GLY A 85 -32.07 -25.64 -0.35
N ASP A 86 -31.46 -25.08 0.71
CA ASP A 86 -30.93 -23.72 0.68
C ASP A 86 -29.62 -23.67 -0.12
N TRP A 87 -29.46 -22.64 -0.95
CA TRP A 87 -28.22 -22.40 -1.69
C TRP A 87 -27.13 -21.86 -0.76
N GLN A 88 -25.92 -22.41 -0.91
CA GLN A 88 -24.73 -21.97 -0.20
C GLN A 88 -23.48 -22.13 -1.07
N PRO A 89 -22.42 -21.37 -0.81
CA PRO A 89 -21.13 -21.59 -1.45
C PRO A 89 -20.57 -22.97 -1.15
N LEU A 90 -19.98 -23.61 -2.17
CA LEU A 90 -19.39 -24.94 -2.08
C LEU A 90 -18.20 -24.97 -1.12
N MET A 91 -17.38 -23.92 -1.13
CA MET A 91 -16.12 -23.80 -0.37
C MET A 91 -16.06 -22.49 0.42
N LEU A 92 -17.21 -21.97 0.88
CA LEU A 92 -17.31 -20.67 1.55
C LEU A 92 -16.54 -19.57 0.77
N SER A 93 -15.76 -18.72 1.45
CA SER A 93 -14.92 -17.67 0.85
C SER A 93 -13.79 -18.15 -0.05
N TYR A 94 -13.24 -19.35 0.18
CA TYR A 94 -12.18 -19.90 -0.68
C TYR A 94 -12.64 -20.05 -2.14
N GLY A 95 -13.92 -20.39 -2.33
CA GLY A 95 -14.51 -20.60 -3.64
C GLY A 95 -15.29 -19.40 -4.17
N ALA A 96 -15.19 -18.22 -3.56
CA ALA A 96 -15.90 -17.03 -4.01
C ALA A 96 -14.90 -15.99 -4.51
N LEU A 97 -15.27 -15.27 -5.57
CA LEU A 97 -14.44 -14.21 -6.12
C LEU A 97 -15.26 -12.93 -6.25
N HIS A 98 -14.74 -11.83 -5.72
CA HIS A 98 -15.29 -10.48 -5.88
C HIS A 98 -14.82 -9.87 -7.21
N MET A 99 -15.74 -9.24 -7.94
CA MET A 99 -15.42 -8.56 -9.19
C MET A 99 -14.99 -7.13 -8.92
N VAL A 100 -13.77 -6.80 -9.33
CA VAL A 100 -13.23 -5.43 -9.27
C VAL A 100 -12.91 -4.96 -10.69
N LYS A 101 -12.94 -3.64 -10.88
CA LYS A 101 -12.52 -3.00 -12.14
C LYS A 101 -11.22 -2.25 -11.89
N LYS A 102 -10.18 -2.53 -12.66
CA LYS A 102 -8.89 -1.83 -12.57
C LYS A 102 -8.37 -1.51 -13.97
N ALA A 103 -8.11 -0.23 -14.25
CA ALA A 103 -7.61 0.24 -15.55
C ALA A 103 -8.44 -0.26 -16.76
N GLY A 104 -9.77 -0.33 -16.59
CA GLY A 104 -10.69 -0.83 -17.63
C GLY A 104 -10.72 -2.36 -17.81
N VAL A 105 -9.96 -3.11 -17.01
CA VAL A 105 -9.98 -4.58 -16.96
C VAL A 105 -10.89 -5.03 -15.81
N GLU A 106 -11.74 -6.02 -16.06
CA GLU A 106 -12.56 -6.66 -15.03
C GLU A 106 -11.81 -7.87 -14.48
N LEU A 107 -11.55 -7.86 -13.18
CA LEU A 107 -10.81 -8.89 -12.47
C LEU A 107 -11.73 -9.60 -11.47
N LEU A 108 -11.44 -10.86 -11.20
CA LEU A 108 -12.08 -11.65 -10.15
C LEU A 108 -11.04 -11.96 -9.07
N VAL A 109 -11.25 -11.40 -7.89
CA VAL A 109 -10.32 -11.38 -6.76
C VAL A 109 -10.86 -12.28 -5.65
N PRO A 110 -10.06 -13.23 -5.13
CA PRO A 110 -10.44 -14.02 -3.96
C PRO A 110 -10.72 -13.18 -2.71
N PHE A 111 -11.54 -13.68 -1.80
CA PHE A 111 -11.73 -13.04 -0.49
C PHE A 111 -10.53 -13.31 0.42
N ASP A 112 -10.18 -12.33 1.26
CA ASP A 112 -9.08 -12.39 2.24
C ASP A 112 -9.21 -13.61 3.15
N LEU A 113 -10.38 -13.78 3.78
CA LEU A 113 -10.70 -14.95 4.61
C LEU A 113 -10.62 -16.28 3.85
N GLY A 114 -10.84 -16.26 2.54
CA GLY A 114 -10.67 -17.40 1.66
C GLY A 114 -9.20 -17.76 1.49
N ALA A 115 -8.32 -16.77 1.29
CA ALA A 115 -6.88 -16.97 1.23
C ALA A 115 -6.28 -17.44 2.58
N GLU A 116 -6.92 -17.09 3.70
CA GLU A 116 -6.54 -17.50 5.05
C GLU A 116 -7.02 -18.92 5.44
N THR A 117 -7.85 -19.57 4.61
CA THR A 117 -8.42 -20.87 4.96
C THR A 117 -7.36 -21.98 4.91
N HIS A 118 -7.10 -22.67 6.03
CA HIS A 118 -6.14 -23.78 6.07
C HIS A 118 -6.55 -24.94 5.15
N LEU A 119 -5.77 -25.17 4.10
CA LEU A 119 -6.01 -26.23 3.12
C LEU A 119 -5.36 -27.55 3.56
N LEU A 120 -6.17 -28.58 3.73
CA LEU A 120 -5.67 -29.93 3.97
C LEU A 120 -5.18 -30.57 2.66
N LYS A 121 -4.04 -31.27 2.73
CA LYS A 121 -3.57 -32.09 1.60
C LYS A 121 -4.63 -33.14 1.27
N THR A 122 -4.91 -33.26 -0.02
CA THR A 122 -5.78 -34.34 -0.52
C THR A 122 -5.11 -35.71 -0.33
N ALA A 123 -5.89 -36.79 -0.41
CA ALA A 123 -5.37 -38.16 -0.27
C ALA A 123 -4.28 -38.52 -1.32
N SER A 124 -4.18 -37.77 -2.42
CA SER A 124 -3.13 -37.89 -3.44
C SER A 124 -1.85 -37.10 -3.12
N GLY A 125 -1.82 -36.39 -1.98
CA GLY A 125 -0.67 -35.58 -1.54
C GLY A 125 -0.59 -34.20 -2.19
N LEU A 126 -1.50 -33.86 -3.10
CA LEU A 126 -1.59 -32.54 -3.72
C LEU A 126 -2.23 -31.54 -2.76
N LEU A 127 -1.60 -30.38 -2.63
CA LEU A 127 -2.22 -29.19 -2.02
C LEU A 127 -3.31 -28.66 -2.96
N ALA A 128 -4.33 -28.05 -2.38
CA ALA A 128 -5.27 -27.26 -3.17
C ALA A 128 -4.51 -26.14 -3.87
N GLU A 129 -4.92 -25.85 -5.11
CA GLU A 129 -4.27 -24.86 -5.96
C GLU A 129 -4.41 -23.46 -5.34
N PRO A 130 -3.32 -22.68 -5.21
CA PRO A 130 -3.36 -21.38 -4.55
C PRO A 130 -4.32 -20.42 -5.25
N LEU A 131 -4.96 -19.57 -4.46
CA LEU A 131 -5.82 -18.51 -4.97
C LEU A 131 -4.96 -17.39 -5.56
N VAL A 132 -5.36 -16.89 -6.73
CA VAL A 132 -4.71 -15.78 -7.44
C VAL A 132 -5.79 -14.83 -7.95
N VAL A 133 -5.39 -13.65 -8.43
CA VAL A 133 -6.31 -12.78 -9.17
C VAL A 133 -6.52 -13.35 -10.57
N TYR A 134 -7.76 -13.35 -11.05
CA TYR A 134 -8.12 -13.87 -12.36
C TYR A 134 -8.61 -12.76 -13.29
N ASP A 135 -8.28 -12.84 -14.59
CA ASP A 135 -8.99 -12.06 -15.60
C ASP A 135 -10.41 -12.62 -15.73
N LYS A 136 -11.43 -11.76 -15.54
CA LYS A 136 -12.82 -12.20 -15.52
C LYS A 136 -13.21 -12.93 -16.79
N LYS A 137 -12.88 -12.36 -17.95
CA LYS A 137 -13.31 -12.91 -19.24
C LYS A 137 -12.61 -14.24 -19.51
N ALA A 138 -11.29 -14.31 -19.34
CA ALA A 138 -10.52 -15.53 -19.51
C ALA A 138 -11.01 -16.63 -18.56
N LEU A 139 -11.26 -16.29 -17.29
CA LEU A 139 -11.76 -17.25 -16.31
C LEU A 139 -13.13 -17.80 -16.69
N LEU A 140 -14.11 -16.94 -16.99
CA LEU A 140 -15.45 -17.38 -17.36
C LEU A 140 -15.43 -18.22 -18.64
N ASP A 141 -14.66 -17.81 -19.66
CA ASP A 141 -14.52 -18.55 -20.92
C ASP A 141 -13.90 -19.95 -20.69
N HIS A 142 -12.86 -20.04 -19.86
CA HIS A 142 -12.21 -21.33 -19.54
C HIS A 142 -13.10 -22.22 -18.66
N LEU A 143 -13.75 -21.66 -17.64
CA LEU A 143 -14.67 -22.40 -16.79
C LEU A 143 -15.81 -23.04 -17.58
N ARG A 144 -16.38 -22.36 -18.58
CA ARG A 144 -17.43 -22.94 -19.44
C ARG A 144 -16.93 -24.21 -20.14
N LYS A 145 -15.72 -24.19 -20.70
CA LYS A 145 -15.12 -25.37 -21.35
C LYS A 145 -14.82 -26.50 -20.36
N VAL A 146 -14.32 -26.16 -19.17
CA VAL A 146 -14.06 -27.14 -18.10
C VAL A 146 -15.35 -27.81 -17.61
N ILE A 147 -16.42 -27.03 -17.47
CA ILE A 147 -17.75 -27.52 -17.06
C ILE A 147 -18.33 -28.47 -18.12
N LEU A 148 -18.15 -28.16 -19.40
CA LEU A 148 -18.59 -29.01 -20.52
C LEU A 148 -17.68 -30.24 -20.76
N GLY A 149 -16.55 -30.34 -20.05
CA GLY A 149 -15.57 -31.41 -20.25
C GLY A 149 -14.77 -31.27 -21.55
N GLU A 150 -14.77 -30.09 -22.16
CA GLU A 150 -14.05 -29.79 -23.41
C GLU A 150 -12.56 -29.51 -23.17
N GLU A 151 -12.21 -28.95 -22.00
CA GLU A 151 -10.84 -28.70 -21.57
C GLU A 151 -10.62 -29.11 -20.11
N ASN A 152 -9.37 -29.43 -19.76
CA ASN A 152 -8.97 -29.57 -18.36
C ASN A 152 -8.73 -28.19 -17.73
N TRP A 153 -8.96 -28.08 -16.42
CA TRP A 153 -8.61 -26.88 -15.66
C TRP A 153 -7.11 -26.57 -15.78
N ASP A 154 -6.80 -25.28 -15.92
CA ASP A 154 -5.45 -24.76 -16.09
C ASP A 154 -5.44 -23.29 -15.63
N GLN A 155 -4.92 -23.04 -14.43
CA GLN A 155 -4.88 -21.71 -13.82
C GLN A 155 -4.02 -20.71 -14.61
N GLU A 156 -3.00 -21.19 -15.33
CA GLU A 156 -2.08 -20.32 -16.07
C GLU A 156 -2.77 -19.61 -17.26
N LYS A 157 -3.88 -20.15 -17.77
CA LYS A 157 -4.67 -19.54 -18.85
C LYS A 157 -5.54 -18.38 -18.39
N VAL A 158 -5.78 -18.27 -17.09
CA VAL A 158 -6.83 -17.42 -16.52
C VAL A 158 -6.31 -16.48 -15.44
N LYS A 159 -5.13 -16.76 -14.88
CA LYS A 159 -4.48 -15.87 -13.92
C LYS A 159 -4.17 -14.51 -14.55
N SER A 160 -4.31 -13.47 -13.76
CA SER A 160 -3.86 -12.11 -14.08
C SER A 160 -2.42 -11.91 -13.62
N ASP A 161 -1.69 -11.01 -14.28
CA ASP A 161 -0.40 -10.52 -13.78
C ASP A 161 -0.57 -9.57 -12.57
N THR A 162 -1.80 -9.20 -12.23
CA THR A 162 -2.11 -8.37 -11.05
C THR A 162 -1.91 -9.17 -9.77
N PRO A 163 -1.10 -8.70 -8.81
CA PRO A 163 -0.89 -9.42 -7.56
C PRO A 163 -2.17 -9.44 -6.70
N PHE A 164 -2.31 -10.50 -5.92
CA PHE A 164 -3.33 -10.63 -4.89
C PHE A 164 -2.92 -9.74 -3.70
N GLN A 165 -3.48 -8.53 -3.61
CA GLN A 165 -3.24 -7.58 -2.51
C GLN A 165 -4.57 -6.97 -2.04
N ASN A 166 -4.71 -6.81 -0.72
CA ASN A 166 -5.92 -6.28 -0.06
C ASN A 166 -6.26 -4.83 -0.47
N ASP A 167 -5.32 -4.10 -1.06
CA ASP A 167 -5.50 -2.73 -1.54
C ASP A 167 -6.42 -2.61 -2.77
N LEU A 168 -6.81 -3.72 -3.41
CA LEU A 168 -7.77 -3.71 -4.53
C LEU A 168 -9.19 -3.28 -4.11
N LEU A 169 -9.49 -3.22 -2.81
CA LEU A 169 -10.79 -2.86 -2.24
C LEU A 169 -10.96 -1.38 -1.87
N GLN A 170 -9.91 -0.56 -2.01
CA GLN A 170 -10.02 0.90 -1.83
C GLN A 170 -9.39 1.62 -3.01
N GLU A 171 -10.23 2.02 -3.99
CA GLU A 171 -9.89 3.18 -4.81
C GLU A 171 -9.71 4.38 -3.86
N ARG A 172 -8.50 4.91 -3.72
CA ARG A 172 -8.29 6.13 -2.93
C ARG A 172 -8.59 7.32 -3.84
N ALA A 173 -9.54 8.17 -3.45
CA ALA A 173 -9.63 9.48 -4.10
C ALA A 173 -8.39 10.31 -3.73
N ALA A 174 -7.75 10.96 -4.71
CA ALA A 174 -6.68 11.92 -4.43
C ALA A 174 -7.19 12.99 -3.44
N PRO A 175 -6.44 13.31 -2.36
CA PRO A 175 -6.89 14.32 -1.40
C PRO A 175 -7.10 15.67 -2.10
N SER A 176 -8.19 16.36 -1.76
CA SER A 176 -8.66 17.53 -2.52
C SER A 176 -7.73 18.76 -2.44
N HIS A 177 -6.84 18.82 -1.45
CA HIS A 177 -5.86 19.89 -1.28
C HIS A 177 -4.56 19.64 -2.05
N CYS A 178 -4.36 18.42 -2.57
CA CYS A 178 -3.15 18.08 -3.30
C CYS A 178 -3.14 18.71 -4.69
N THR A 179 -2.03 19.37 -5.01
CA THR A 179 -1.77 19.93 -6.33
C THR A 179 -0.55 19.24 -6.92
N TYR A 180 -0.61 18.89 -8.20
CA TYR A 180 0.47 18.20 -8.92
C TYR A 180 1.02 19.11 -10.01
N LEU A 181 2.32 19.00 -10.30
CA LEU A 181 2.94 19.77 -11.38
C LEU A 181 2.42 19.35 -12.75
N GLY A 182 2.59 20.22 -13.76
CA GLY A 182 2.29 19.86 -15.15
C GLY A 182 0.82 19.81 -15.53
N ALA A 183 -0.04 20.61 -14.89
CA ALA A 183 -1.46 20.70 -15.26
C ALA A 183 -1.67 21.19 -16.71
N PRO A 184 -2.65 20.62 -17.45
CA PRO A 184 -3.58 19.55 -17.05
C PRO A 184 -2.97 18.13 -17.12
N ALA A 185 -3.62 17.15 -16.46
CA ALA A 185 -3.20 15.74 -16.47
C ALA A 185 -3.00 15.17 -17.90
N PRO A 186 -2.09 14.19 -18.11
CA PRO A 186 -1.34 13.41 -17.11
C PRO A 186 -0.26 14.19 -16.37
N TYR A 187 -0.25 14.13 -15.04
CA TYR A 187 0.78 14.78 -14.22
C TYR A 187 2.09 13.97 -14.27
N PRO A 188 3.26 14.62 -14.14
CA PRO A 188 4.53 13.92 -14.06
C PRO A 188 4.81 13.41 -12.65
N ARG A 189 5.34 12.19 -12.55
CA ARG A 189 5.82 11.61 -11.29
C ARG A 189 6.96 10.63 -11.55
N TRP A 190 7.74 10.33 -10.52
CA TRP A 190 8.69 9.22 -10.60
C TRP A 190 7.95 7.87 -10.55
N ASN A 191 8.35 6.92 -11.37
CA ASN A 191 7.92 5.53 -11.22
C ASN A 191 8.88 4.77 -10.27
N ASN A 192 8.52 3.56 -9.85
CA ASN A 192 9.46 2.60 -9.24
C ASN A 192 10.20 3.04 -7.97
N PHE A 193 9.62 3.87 -7.11
CA PHE A 193 10.05 3.89 -5.71
C PHE A 193 9.84 2.47 -5.11
N PRO A 194 10.79 1.92 -4.32
CA PRO A 194 11.85 2.60 -3.56
C PRO A 194 13.21 2.58 -4.27
N THR A 195 13.28 2.48 -5.61
CA THR A 195 14.56 2.60 -6.32
C THR A 195 15.18 3.96 -6.01
N ALA A 196 16.47 3.98 -5.67
CA ALA A 196 17.17 5.21 -5.32
C ALA A 196 16.99 6.30 -6.38
N LEU A 197 16.76 7.51 -5.91
CA LEU A 197 16.72 8.74 -6.70
C LEU A 197 17.86 9.64 -6.21
N PRO A 198 19.07 9.50 -6.80
CA PRO A 198 20.24 10.25 -6.37
C PRO A 198 20.11 11.74 -6.65
N THR A 199 20.51 12.54 -5.67
CA THR A 199 20.55 14.01 -5.72
C THR A 199 22.00 14.48 -5.77
N TYR A 200 22.37 15.14 -6.85
CA TYR A 200 23.69 15.72 -7.07
C TYR A 200 23.65 17.23 -6.87
N TYR A 201 24.74 17.85 -6.44
CA TYR A 201 24.80 19.30 -6.22
C TYR A 201 26.11 19.90 -6.75
N THR A 202 26.10 21.19 -7.08
CA THR A 202 27.28 21.85 -7.66
C THR A 202 28.49 21.77 -6.73
N THR A 203 29.66 21.41 -7.27
CA THR A 203 30.92 21.35 -6.52
C THR A 203 31.24 22.69 -5.86
N GLY A 204 31.54 22.65 -4.56
CA GLY A 204 31.82 23.83 -3.75
C GLY A 204 30.62 24.32 -2.94
N GLY A 205 29.41 23.86 -3.25
CA GLY A 205 28.19 24.28 -2.56
C GLY A 205 27.78 25.72 -2.90
N ASP A 206 26.84 26.24 -2.11
CA ASP A 206 26.44 27.65 -2.15
C ASP A 206 27.54 28.52 -1.51
N PRO A 207 28.12 29.50 -2.23
CA PRO A 207 29.22 30.34 -1.73
C PRO A 207 28.88 31.16 -0.48
N GLY A 208 27.61 31.51 -0.28
CA GLY A 208 27.14 32.20 0.92
C GLY A 208 26.89 31.26 2.11
N CYS A 209 26.99 29.94 1.89
CA CYS A 209 26.64 28.92 2.86
C CYS A 209 27.65 27.76 2.88
N ALA A 210 28.65 27.87 3.74
CA ALA A 210 29.69 26.84 3.89
C ALA A 210 29.14 25.46 4.31
N SER A 211 27.93 25.40 4.88
CA SER A 211 27.24 24.16 5.29
C SER A 211 26.11 23.74 4.33
N SER A 212 26.00 24.35 3.15
CA SER A 212 24.92 24.09 2.18
C SER A 212 24.77 22.61 1.83
N ILE A 213 25.88 21.91 1.59
CA ILE A 213 25.88 20.47 1.31
C ILE A 213 25.30 19.67 2.49
N THR A 214 25.75 19.97 3.71
CA THR A 214 25.22 19.32 4.93
C THR A 214 23.74 19.62 5.13
N LYS A 215 23.29 20.83 4.79
CA LYS A 215 21.86 21.21 4.84
C LYS A 215 21.02 20.45 3.81
N ILE A 216 21.53 20.22 2.60
CA ILE A 216 20.88 19.36 1.60
C ILE A 216 20.77 17.94 2.11
N GLN A 217 21.85 17.37 2.65
CA GLN A 217 21.80 16.03 3.24
C GLN A 217 20.76 15.93 4.37
N GLY A 218 20.62 16.99 5.18
CA GLY A 218 19.54 17.13 6.16
C GLY A 218 18.16 17.11 5.51
N ALA A 219 17.93 17.92 4.47
CA ALA A 219 16.67 17.93 3.74
C ALA A 219 16.32 16.58 3.11
N LEU A 220 17.29 15.87 2.51
CA LEU A 220 17.08 14.51 1.99
C LEU A 220 16.69 13.54 3.11
N SER A 221 17.35 13.64 4.28
CA SER A 221 17.01 12.86 5.46
C SER A 221 15.59 13.17 5.94
N ASP A 222 15.22 14.44 6.04
CA ASP A 222 13.90 14.88 6.49
C ASP A 222 12.80 14.38 5.55
N LEU A 223 12.99 14.47 4.24
CA LEU A 223 12.06 13.95 3.24
C LEU A 223 11.88 12.43 3.35
N ASN A 224 12.99 11.68 3.40
CA ASN A 224 12.92 10.21 3.53
C ASN A 224 12.32 9.78 4.89
N THR A 225 12.48 10.59 5.93
CA THR A 225 11.95 10.29 7.27
C THR A 225 10.44 10.57 7.34
N ASN A 226 9.98 11.66 6.73
CA ASN A 226 8.59 12.11 6.85
C ASN A 226 7.68 11.57 5.74
N TYR A 227 8.23 11.16 4.59
CA TYR A 227 7.45 10.62 3.48
C TYR A 227 7.77 9.15 3.24
N SER A 228 6.74 8.31 3.35
CA SER A 228 6.87 6.86 3.23
C SER A 228 7.22 6.45 1.81
N GLY A 229 8.08 5.44 1.66
CA GLY A 229 8.41 4.84 0.36
C GLY A 229 9.39 5.63 -0.52
N LEU A 230 9.79 6.85 -0.13
CA LEU A 230 10.85 7.57 -0.82
C LEU A 230 12.22 6.95 -0.58
N ASN A 231 13.10 7.10 -1.57
CA ASN A 231 14.51 6.73 -1.45
C ASN A 231 15.38 7.76 -2.16
N LEU A 232 15.47 8.94 -1.56
CA LEU A 232 16.38 10.00 -2.00
C LEU A 232 17.77 9.69 -1.45
N THR A 233 18.79 9.72 -2.32
CA THR A 233 20.17 9.43 -1.90
C THR A 233 21.10 10.58 -2.23
N ASP A 234 22.19 10.70 -1.48
CA ASP A 234 23.27 11.63 -1.80
C ASP A 234 24.06 11.09 -3.00
N GLY A 235 23.96 11.78 -4.13
CA GLY A 235 24.72 11.48 -5.34
C GLY A 235 26.13 12.08 -5.35
N GLY A 236 26.44 13.00 -4.43
CA GLY A 236 27.68 13.76 -4.40
C GLY A 236 27.65 15.00 -5.28
N THR A 237 28.83 15.47 -5.69
CA THR A 237 28.95 16.75 -6.41
C THR A 237 29.06 16.61 -7.93
N HIS A 238 28.66 17.66 -8.65
CA HIS A 238 28.82 17.81 -10.09
C HIS A 238 29.55 19.10 -10.48
N ASN A 239 30.17 19.11 -11.66
CA ASN A 239 30.86 20.28 -12.22
C ASN A 239 30.13 20.85 -13.46
N PHE A 240 28.83 20.59 -13.59
CA PHE A 240 28.03 21.19 -14.64
C PHE A 240 28.14 22.73 -14.63
N THR A 241 28.34 23.31 -15.80
CA THR A 241 28.33 24.75 -16.02
C THR A 241 27.47 25.00 -17.26
N PRO A 242 26.29 25.60 -17.11
CA PRO A 242 25.39 25.80 -18.24
C PRO A 242 25.92 26.90 -19.18
N ASP A 243 25.61 26.79 -20.47
CA ASP A 243 25.53 27.97 -21.30
C ASP A 243 24.15 28.61 -21.14
N CYS A 244 24.12 29.93 -20.93
CA CYS A 244 22.88 30.62 -20.61
C CYS A 244 22.02 30.93 -21.83
N SER A 245 22.21 30.19 -22.93
CA SER A 245 21.40 30.36 -24.14
C SER A 245 19.98 29.78 -23.97
N SER A 246 19.84 28.77 -23.11
CA SER A 246 18.59 28.06 -22.84
C SER A 246 18.19 28.02 -21.35
N GLY A 247 18.81 28.88 -20.54
CA GLY A 247 18.71 28.79 -19.08
C GLY A 247 19.61 27.70 -18.48
N ALA A 248 19.77 27.73 -17.15
CA ALA A 248 20.65 26.85 -16.41
C ALA A 248 20.23 25.38 -16.51
N ASN A 249 18.92 25.11 -16.50
CA ASN A 249 18.39 23.75 -16.49
C ASN A 249 17.81 23.30 -17.84
N GLY A 250 18.16 23.94 -18.97
CA GLY A 250 17.64 23.63 -20.31
C GLY A 250 18.14 22.31 -20.92
N SER A 251 18.10 22.16 -22.26
CA SER A 251 18.49 20.88 -22.92
C SER A 251 19.93 20.43 -22.66
N GLN A 252 20.81 21.36 -22.30
CA GLN A 252 22.20 21.03 -21.94
C GLN A 252 22.30 20.29 -20.61
N PHE A 253 21.41 20.64 -19.68
CA PHE A 253 21.31 20.01 -18.38
C PHE A 253 20.92 18.54 -18.52
N THR A 254 19.85 18.23 -19.27
CA THR A 254 19.42 16.84 -19.48
C THR A 254 20.50 16.01 -20.16
N ASN A 255 21.19 16.57 -21.16
CA ASN A 255 22.33 15.93 -21.81
C ASN A 255 23.49 15.67 -20.84
N PHE A 256 23.80 16.61 -19.95
CA PHE A 256 24.83 16.42 -18.94
C PHE A 256 24.46 15.27 -17.99
N VAL A 257 23.23 15.27 -17.47
CA VAL A 257 22.76 14.23 -16.56
C VAL A 257 22.80 12.85 -17.22
N ASP A 258 22.27 12.71 -18.44
CA ASP A 258 22.28 11.44 -19.17
C ASP A 258 23.69 10.87 -19.37
N ASN A 259 24.67 11.72 -19.68
CA ASN A 259 26.04 11.28 -19.95
C ASN A 259 26.85 10.92 -18.70
N ASN A 260 26.44 11.35 -17.51
CA ASN A 260 27.22 11.19 -16.28
C ASN A 260 26.54 10.32 -15.22
N TYR A 261 25.22 10.42 -15.09
CA TYR A 261 24.45 9.79 -14.02
C TYR A 261 23.31 8.91 -14.55
N GLY A 262 22.83 9.23 -15.76
CA GLY A 262 21.64 8.62 -16.34
C GLY A 262 20.35 9.28 -15.82
N GLN A 263 19.25 8.88 -16.46
CA GLN A 263 17.88 9.23 -16.05
C GLN A 263 17.60 8.77 -14.62
N ARG A 264 16.62 9.39 -13.96
CA ARG A 264 16.35 9.20 -12.52
C ARG A 264 17.44 9.81 -11.65
N SER A 265 17.70 11.09 -11.86
CA SER A 265 18.61 11.87 -11.04
C SER A 265 18.01 13.25 -10.76
N ILE A 266 18.31 13.80 -9.59
CA ILE A 266 18.04 15.21 -9.24
C ILE A 266 19.36 15.96 -9.24
N THR A 267 19.36 17.22 -9.66
CA THR A 267 20.53 18.10 -9.49
C THR A 267 20.18 19.42 -8.83
N ILE A 268 21.16 20.02 -8.14
CA ILE A 268 21.02 21.31 -7.46
C ILE A 268 22.10 22.27 -7.97
N GLN A 269 21.64 23.37 -8.56
CA GLN A 269 22.47 24.45 -9.09
C GLN A 269 22.40 25.66 -8.15
N PHE A 270 23.54 26.18 -7.73
CA PHE A 270 23.63 27.38 -6.88
C PHE A 270 23.96 28.63 -7.68
N ASP A 271 23.67 29.79 -7.07
CA ASP A 271 23.97 31.14 -7.56
C ASP A 271 23.50 31.37 -8.99
N ASP A 272 22.29 30.87 -9.31
CA ASP A 272 21.55 31.13 -10.54
C ASP A 272 22.42 31.63 -11.72
N PRO A 273 23.25 30.75 -12.30
CA PRO A 273 24.36 31.17 -13.16
C PRO A 273 23.91 31.86 -14.45
N CYS A 274 22.61 31.75 -14.77
CA CYS A 274 21.98 32.34 -15.93
C CYS A 274 21.01 33.47 -15.61
N SER A 275 20.93 33.90 -14.35
CA SER A 275 20.10 35.03 -13.89
C SER A 275 18.64 34.87 -14.30
N GLU A 276 18.11 33.66 -14.15
CA GLU A 276 16.72 33.31 -14.45
C GLU A 276 15.76 33.79 -13.36
N ILE A 277 16.27 33.96 -12.14
CA ILE A 277 15.58 34.45 -10.96
C ILE A 277 16.13 35.84 -10.64
N ALA A 278 15.25 36.79 -10.31
CA ALA A 278 15.70 38.11 -9.89
C ALA A 278 16.42 38.03 -8.53
N ASP A 279 17.59 38.67 -8.45
CA ASP A 279 18.39 38.75 -7.21
C ASP A 279 17.55 39.21 -6.00
N LEU A 280 17.90 38.68 -4.83
CA LEU A 280 17.23 39.05 -3.58
C LEU A 280 17.46 40.53 -3.24
N SER A 281 16.38 41.21 -2.86
CA SER A 281 16.44 42.58 -2.33
C SER A 281 16.23 42.56 -0.82
N GLY A 282 17.31 42.72 -0.06
CA GLY A 282 17.26 42.74 1.40
C GLY A 282 16.78 41.42 2.00
N CYS A 283 17.25 40.28 1.45
CA CYS A 283 16.81 38.94 1.81
C CYS A 283 15.29 38.75 1.62
N SER A 284 14.78 39.19 0.47
CA SER A 284 13.39 38.99 0.06
C SER A 284 13.32 38.81 -1.45
N GLY A 285 12.43 37.94 -1.90
CA GLY A 285 12.28 37.53 -3.30
C GLY A 285 12.06 36.02 -3.40
N THR A 286 12.14 35.49 -4.62
CA THR A 286 12.14 34.05 -4.88
C THR A 286 13.48 33.48 -4.41
N LEU A 287 13.45 32.54 -3.48
CA LEU A 287 14.68 31.96 -2.91
C LEU A 287 15.27 30.88 -3.83
N ALA A 288 14.40 30.05 -4.39
CA ALA A 288 14.81 28.98 -5.29
C ALA A 288 13.63 28.56 -6.18
N VAL A 289 13.92 27.71 -7.16
CA VAL A 289 12.91 27.06 -8.01
C VAL A 289 13.26 25.59 -8.18
N GLY A 290 12.41 24.73 -7.65
CA GLY A 290 12.42 23.28 -7.87
C GLY A 290 11.51 22.85 -9.02
N GLY A 291 11.80 21.70 -9.61
CA GLY A 291 10.95 21.13 -10.64
C GLY A 291 11.39 19.76 -11.16
N LEU A 292 10.60 19.25 -12.10
CA LEU A 292 10.74 17.93 -12.69
C LEU A 292 10.61 18.05 -14.21
N TYR A 293 11.51 17.41 -14.94
CA TYR A 293 11.36 17.08 -16.35
C TYR A 293 10.76 15.68 -16.49
N TRP A 294 9.91 15.50 -17.50
CA TRP A 294 9.23 14.23 -17.74
C TRP A 294 9.14 13.91 -19.23
N PHE A 295 8.89 12.63 -19.50
CA PHE A 295 8.55 12.15 -20.83
C PHE A 295 7.05 12.04 -20.99
N PHE A 296 6.56 12.18 -22.23
CA PHE A 296 5.17 11.91 -22.59
C PHE A 296 4.80 10.42 -22.52
N ALA A 297 5.78 9.53 -22.31
CA ALA A 297 5.51 8.14 -21.99
C ALA A 297 4.91 8.08 -20.58
N THR A 298 3.83 7.32 -20.44
CA THR A 298 3.10 7.22 -19.18
C THR A 298 3.34 5.89 -18.46
N HIS A 299 3.05 5.89 -17.17
CA HIS A 299 2.80 4.70 -16.36
C HIS A 299 1.50 4.91 -15.57
N THR A 300 0.85 3.82 -15.20
CA THR A 300 -0.43 3.89 -14.49
C THR A 300 -0.21 3.77 -12.98
N TRP A 301 -0.89 4.63 -12.22
CA TRP A 301 -0.98 4.56 -10.76
C TRP A 301 -2.38 4.97 -10.32
N ASP A 302 -2.95 4.19 -9.40
CA ASP A 302 -4.30 4.41 -8.86
C ASP A 302 -5.34 4.65 -9.97
N GLY A 303 -5.27 3.84 -11.03
CA GLY A 303 -6.19 3.92 -12.17
C GLY A 303 -6.01 5.14 -13.08
N MET A 304 -5.07 6.05 -12.79
CA MET A 304 -4.74 7.21 -13.62
C MET A 304 -3.39 7.04 -14.32
N ASP A 305 -3.29 7.60 -15.52
CA ASP A 305 -2.02 7.69 -16.23
C ASP A 305 -1.22 8.89 -15.73
N TRP A 306 0.07 8.67 -15.52
CA TRP A 306 1.05 9.68 -15.12
C TRP A 306 2.20 9.68 -16.10
N ASN A 307 2.71 10.87 -16.44
CA ASN A 307 3.92 11.01 -17.23
C ASN A 307 5.14 10.52 -16.43
N ASN A 308 6.08 9.86 -17.11
CA ASN A 308 7.31 9.36 -16.50
C ASN A 308 8.26 10.51 -16.17
N GLY A 309 8.46 10.77 -14.89
CA GLY A 309 9.52 11.65 -14.37
C GLY A 309 10.90 11.15 -14.82
N ALA A 310 11.72 12.08 -15.27
CA ALA A 310 13.00 11.80 -15.91
C ALA A 310 14.19 12.45 -15.17
N TYR A 311 14.08 13.75 -14.87
CA TYR A 311 15.15 14.54 -14.27
C TYR A 311 14.58 15.56 -13.29
N GLY A 312 15.04 15.58 -12.04
CA GLY A 312 14.68 16.64 -11.09
C GLY A 312 15.73 17.75 -11.07
N TYR A 313 15.31 18.96 -10.73
CA TYR A 313 16.24 20.07 -10.57
C TYR A 313 15.81 21.02 -9.45
N VAL A 314 16.79 21.67 -8.83
CA VAL A 314 16.60 22.84 -7.95
C VAL A 314 17.60 23.91 -8.37
N LEU A 315 17.12 25.12 -8.59
CA LEU A 315 17.95 26.30 -8.86
C LEU A 315 17.86 27.25 -7.68
N VAL A 316 18.96 27.43 -6.95
CA VAL A 316 19.06 28.35 -5.80
C VAL A 316 19.50 29.72 -6.28
N ASN A 317 18.76 30.76 -5.89
CA ASN A 317 18.99 32.14 -6.31
C ASN A 317 20.26 32.74 -5.69
N ASN A 318 20.78 33.79 -6.32
CA ASN A 318 21.94 34.55 -5.87
C ASN A 318 21.74 35.10 -4.45
N GLY A 319 22.75 34.88 -3.60
CA GLY A 319 22.80 35.46 -2.25
C GLY A 319 21.91 34.80 -1.20
N VAL A 320 21.18 33.73 -1.56
CA VAL A 320 20.34 32.98 -0.63
C VAL A 320 21.17 32.42 0.53
N GLY A 321 22.32 31.80 0.25
CA GLY A 321 23.20 31.31 1.30
C GLY A 321 23.60 32.39 2.30
N ALA A 322 23.96 33.58 1.81
CA ALA A 322 24.35 34.69 2.68
C ALA A 322 23.19 35.19 3.56
N CYS A 323 21.96 35.13 3.06
CA CYS A 323 20.77 35.58 3.77
C CYS A 323 20.20 34.54 4.76
N TYR A 324 20.20 33.25 4.40
CA TYR A 324 19.39 32.23 5.08
C TYR A 324 20.19 31.08 5.69
N CYS A 325 21.50 30.97 5.42
CA CYS A 325 22.30 29.86 5.94
C CYS A 325 22.69 30.03 7.42
N ALA A 326 22.97 31.26 7.83
CA ALA A 326 23.51 31.56 9.16
C ALA A 326 22.43 31.67 10.27
N SER A 327 21.15 31.84 9.91
CA SER A 327 20.07 32.26 10.83
C SER A 327 19.27 31.12 11.48
N GLY A 328 19.49 29.86 11.11
CA GLY A 328 18.73 28.71 11.63
C GLY A 328 17.50 28.37 10.78
N SER A 329 17.31 27.07 10.53
CA SER A 329 16.23 26.33 9.83
C SER A 329 15.75 26.76 8.43
N ASP A 330 15.86 28.02 8.01
CA ASP A 330 15.15 28.44 6.79
C ASP A 330 15.75 27.88 5.49
N TYR A 331 17.08 27.74 5.40
CA TYR A 331 17.73 27.21 4.19
C TYR A 331 17.44 25.72 3.95
N ASP A 332 17.44 24.92 5.01
CA ASP A 332 17.10 23.50 4.98
C ASP A 332 15.62 23.29 4.67
N LEU A 333 14.72 24.07 5.31
CA LEU A 333 13.28 24.00 5.01
C LEU A 333 12.94 24.47 3.60
N MET A 334 13.63 25.50 3.09
CA MET A 334 13.56 25.88 1.69
C MET A 334 14.00 24.72 0.80
N MET A 335 15.11 24.05 1.12
CA MET A 335 15.58 22.93 0.31
C MET A 335 14.59 21.76 0.31
N THR A 336 14.03 21.43 1.47
CA THR A 336 12.96 20.43 1.62
C THR A 336 11.76 20.78 0.74
N HIS A 337 11.34 22.05 0.70
CA HIS A 337 10.27 22.55 -0.16
C HIS A 337 10.59 22.47 -1.66
N GLU A 338 11.80 22.82 -2.08
CA GLU A 338 12.11 22.76 -3.51
C GLU A 338 12.25 21.31 -3.99
N LEU A 339 12.72 20.41 -3.13
CA LEU A 339 12.87 19.00 -3.45
C LEU A 339 11.52 18.29 -3.63
N THR A 340 10.46 18.66 -2.92
CA THR A 340 9.11 18.12 -3.17
C THR A 340 8.56 18.52 -4.55
N HIS A 341 8.94 19.69 -5.09
CA HIS A 341 8.68 20.01 -6.50
C HIS A 341 9.39 19.06 -7.45
N THR A 342 10.62 18.63 -7.13
CA THR A 342 11.30 17.59 -7.92
C THR A 342 10.58 16.25 -7.87
N LEU A 343 9.78 16.00 -6.84
CA LEU A 343 8.90 14.84 -6.70
C LEU A 343 7.55 15.01 -7.41
N GLY A 344 7.35 16.06 -8.20
CA GLY A 344 6.13 16.27 -8.99
C GLY A 344 4.98 16.94 -8.23
N ILE A 345 5.22 17.42 -7.01
CA ILE A 345 4.21 18.05 -6.16
C ILE A 345 4.18 19.55 -6.42
N GLY A 346 3.00 20.12 -6.59
CA GLY A 346 2.79 21.57 -6.73
C GLY A 346 2.55 22.26 -5.38
N HIS A 347 2.30 23.57 -5.40
CA HIS A 347 1.88 24.28 -4.19
C HIS A 347 0.45 23.92 -3.80
N ILE A 348 0.20 23.69 -2.51
CA ILE A 348 -1.16 23.49 -2.00
C ILE A 348 -1.95 24.81 -2.02
N ALA A 349 -3.28 24.70 -2.03
CA ALA A 349 -4.17 25.86 -2.23
C ALA A 349 -3.91 27.00 -1.21
N PRO A 350 -3.97 28.29 -1.64
CA PRO A 350 -3.75 29.42 -0.74
C PRO A 350 -4.83 29.50 0.35
N GLY A 351 -4.43 29.51 1.63
CA GLY A 351 -5.33 29.69 2.78
C GLY A 351 -5.15 28.69 3.93
N GLU A 352 -4.36 27.63 3.73
CA GLU A 352 -4.24 26.51 4.69
C GLU A 352 -2.95 26.50 5.55
N GLY A 353 -2.46 27.67 5.96
CA GLY A 353 -1.45 27.75 7.02
C GLY A 353 -0.08 27.12 6.71
N VAL A 354 0.56 26.61 7.76
CA VAL A 354 2.01 26.30 7.93
C VAL A 354 2.50 25.02 7.25
N ALA A 355 1.96 24.64 6.08
CA ALA A 355 2.45 23.48 5.35
C ALA A 355 3.80 23.75 4.69
N ASN A 356 4.59 22.70 4.45
CA ASN A 356 5.84 22.83 3.73
C ASN A 356 5.59 23.34 2.31
N MET A 357 4.60 22.80 1.58
CA MET A 357 4.23 23.19 0.22
C MET A 357 3.50 24.55 0.08
N ASN A 358 3.52 25.38 1.12
CA ASN A 358 2.99 26.74 1.03
C ASN A 358 3.92 27.59 0.15
N PRO A 359 3.40 28.38 -0.81
CA PRO A 359 4.23 29.27 -1.64
C PRO A 359 4.99 30.33 -0.83
N SER A 360 4.56 30.60 0.40
CA SER A 360 5.33 31.35 1.39
C SER A 360 6.15 30.37 2.24
N CYS A 361 7.44 30.24 1.90
CA CYS A 361 8.43 29.53 2.72
C CYS A 361 8.46 30.08 4.16
N CYS A 362 8.89 29.34 5.19
CA CYS A 362 9.50 28.01 5.20
C CYS A 362 8.96 27.25 6.42
N ASN A 363 8.12 26.25 6.20
CA ASN A 363 7.54 25.46 7.29
C ASN A 363 8.06 24.02 7.27
N ASN A 364 8.06 23.40 8.45
CA ASN A 364 8.30 21.96 8.58
C ASN A 364 7.23 21.17 7.82
N ILE A 365 7.59 19.96 7.38
CA ILE A 365 6.64 19.00 6.79
C ILE A 365 5.46 18.79 7.77
N GLN A 366 4.24 18.94 7.26
CA GLN A 366 2.99 18.74 7.99
C GLN A 366 2.19 17.57 7.41
N THR A 367 1.14 17.16 8.12
CA THR A 367 0.21 16.12 7.68
C THR A 367 -0.36 16.37 6.29
N LEU A 368 -0.66 17.63 5.92
CA LEU A 368 -1.17 17.98 4.60
C LEU A 368 -0.19 17.61 3.48
N ASP A 369 1.11 17.81 3.71
CA ASP A 369 2.16 17.46 2.75
C ASP A 369 2.29 15.92 2.65
N ILE A 370 2.26 15.25 3.80
CA ILE A 370 2.37 13.77 3.90
C ILE A 370 1.24 13.10 3.11
N GLU A 371 -0.01 13.54 3.26
CA GLU A 371 -1.16 12.98 2.55
C GLU A 371 -0.99 13.00 1.03
N CYS A 372 -0.37 14.06 0.48
CA CYS A 372 -0.14 14.18 -0.96
C CYS A 372 0.98 13.27 -1.47
N LEU A 373 2.07 13.17 -0.71
CA LEU A 373 3.19 12.30 -1.07
C LEU A 373 2.82 10.82 -0.91
N ASP A 374 2.13 10.46 0.18
CA ASP A 374 1.65 9.09 0.42
C ASP A 374 0.70 8.64 -0.70
N TYR A 375 -0.24 9.49 -1.11
CA TYR A 375 -1.09 9.18 -2.25
C TYR A 375 -0.29 8.92 -3.54
N THR A 376 0.79 9.67 -3.75
CA THR A 376 1.58 9.61 -4.99
C THR A 376 2.56 8.43 -4.99
N TYR A 377 3.13 8.07 -3.84
CA TYR A 377 4.28 7.19 -3.75
C TYR A 377 4.13 6.03 -2.75
N LEU A 378 2.91 5.69 -2.35
CA LEU A 378 2.62 4.51 -1.51
C LEU A 378 3.42 3.29 -1.94
N LEU A 379 4.10 2.72 -0.97
CA LEU A 379 4.43 1.30 -0.94
C LEU A 379 3.72 0.71 0.26
N ALA A 380 3.41 -0.58 0.15
CA ALA A 380 2.84 -1.40 1.21
C ALA A 380 3.44 -1.07 2.58
N LEU A 381 2.60 -1.19 3.60
CA LEU A 381 2.92 -0.95 5.00
C LEU A 381 4.34 -1.45 5.37
N PRO A 382 5.06 -0.76 6.28
CA PRO A 382 6.44 -1.08 6.69
C PRO A 382 6.67 -2.57 6.98
N VAL A 383 5.64 -3.25 7.47
CA VAL A 383 5.50 -4.70 7.34
C VAL A 383 4.07 -5.00 6.89
N GLU A 384 3.93 -5.76 5.81
CA GLU A 384 2.64 -6.33 5.44
C GLU A 384 2.50 -7.67 6.18
N LEU A 385 1.95 -7.62 7.39
CA LEU A 385 1.72 -8.80 8.22
C LEU A 385 0.61 -9.64 7.58
N MET A 386 0.95 -10.83 7.08
CA MET A 386 -0.01 -11.74 6.45
C MET A 386 -0.85 -12.47 7.47
N SER A 387 -0.23 -12.88 8.58
CA SER A 387 -0.93 -13.61 9.64
C SER A 387 -0.18 -13.49 10.95
N PHE A 388 -0.92 -13.48 12.05
CA PHE A 388 -0.39 -13.71 13.39
C PHE A 388 -1.33 -14.67 14.11
N SER A 389 -0.79 -15.76 14.63
CA SER A 389 -1.58 -16.85 15.20
C SER A 389 -0.90 -17.41 16.44
N GLY A 390 -1.71 -18.04 17.29
CA GLY A 390 -1.27 -18.59 18.57
C GLY A 390 -2.02 -19.88 18.86
N GLN A 391 -1.26 -20.94 19.12
CA GLN A 391 -1.81 -22.25 19.45
C GLN A 391 -1.31 -22.70 20.83
N LYS A 392 -2.25 -23.14 21.67
CA LYS A 392 -1.90 -23.78 22.94
C LYS A 392 -1.28 -25.16 22.70
N GLU A 393 -0.04 -25.34 23.14
CA GLU A 393 0.69 -26.60 23.10
C GLU A 393 1.03 -27.04 24.53
N GLY A 394 0.14 -27.82 25.15
CA GLY A 394 0.31 -28.26 26.53
C GLY A 394 0.27 -27.09 27.53
N LYS A 395 1.44 -26.71 28.06
CA LYS A 395 1.63 -25.61 29.02
C LYS A 395 2.17 -24.31 28.40
N LYS A 396 2.46 -24.30 27.10
CA LYS A 396 2.96 -23.12 26.37
C LYS A 396 1.95 -22.65 25.31
N VAL A 397 2.15 -21.43 24.81
CA VAL A 397 1.54 -20.95 23.57
C VAL A 397 2.63 -20.87 22.50
N ALA A 398 2.46 -21.60 21.40
CA ALA A 398 3.27 -21.45 20.21
C ALA A 398 2.65 -20.35 19.35
N LEU A 399 3.35 -19.24 19.21
CA LEU A 399 2.99 -18.12 18.34
C LEU A 399 3.71 -18.27 17.01
N ALA A 400 3.02 -17.99 15.91
CA ALA A 400 3.60 -17.96 14.58
C ALA A 400 3.03 -16.78 13.79
N TRP A 401 3.88 -16.09 13.06
CA TRP A 401 3.46 -15.05 12.13
C TRP A 401 4.22 -15.10 10.83
N GLN A 402 3.62 -14.47 9.83
CA GLN A 402 4.18 -14.34 8.49
C GLN A 402 4.05 -12.90 8.03
N THR A 403 5.06 -12.45 7.30
CA THR A 403 5.09 -11.14 6.63
C THR A 403 5.12 -11.40 5.13
N ALA A 404 4.41 -10.61 4.33
CA ALA A 404 4.49 -10.64 2.86
C ALA A 404 5.73 -9.88 2.38
N SER A 405 5.97 -8.73 3.02
CA SER A 405 7.17 -7.92 2.88
C SER A 405 7.48 -7.17 4.17
N GLU A 406 8.74 -6.77 4.32
CA GLU A 406 9.28 -5.97 5.41
C GLU A 406 10.18 -4.89 4.82
N ILE A 407 10.04 -3.66 5.31
CA ILE A 407 10.86 -2.51 4.95
C ILE A 407 11.28 -1.85 6.26
N ASN A 408 12.58 -1.70 6.47
CA ASN A 408 13.21 -1.12 7.67
C ASN A 408 12.84 -1.77 9.02
N ASN A 409 12.35 -3.01 9.02
CA ASN A 409 11.94 -3.70 10.23
C ASN A 409 13.17 -4.21 11.03
N ASP A 410 13.41 -3.62 12.20
CA ASP A 410 14.48 -4.05 13.12
C ASP A 410 14.07 -5.33 13.86
N ARG A 411 12.87 -5.33 14.47
CA ARG A 411 12.40 -6.47 15.27
C ARG A 411 10.90 -6.47 15.50
N PHE A 412 10.37 -7.65 15.77
CA PHE A 412 9.07 -7.84 16.40
C PHE A 412 9.26 -8.07 17.90
N VAL A 413 8.59 -7.27 18.72
CA VAL A 413 8.42 -7.49 20.16
C VAL A 413 7.07 -8.19 20.36
N VAL A 414 7.10 -9.38 20.95
CA VAL A 414 5.89 -10.11 21.30
C VAL A 414 5.39 -9.58 22.63
N GLU A 415 4.16 -9.08 22.66
CA GLU A 415 3.53 -8.61 23.88
C GLU A 415 2.35 -9.51 24.27
N ARG A 416 2.13 -9.62 25.58
CA ARG A 416 1.03 -10.40 26.15
C ARG A 416 0.29 -9.63 27.22
N ALA A 417 -1.04 -9.72 27.22
CA ALA A 417 -1.91 -9.24 28.29
C ALA A 417 -2.73 -10.39 28.90
N GLY A 418 -3.09 -10.23 30.17
CA GLY A 418 -4.07 -11.08 30.84
C GLY A 418 -5.46 -10.45 30.77
N SER A 419 -6.31 -10.81 31.73
CA SER A 419 -7.66 -10.25 31.87
C SER A 419 -7.70 -8.76 32.23
N ASP A 420 -6.57 -8.19 32.64
CA ASP A 420 -6.42 -6.75 32.95
C ASP A 420 -6.26 -5.88 31.70
N GLY A 421 -6.03 -6.49 30.53
CA GLY A 421 -5.83 -5.79 29.26
C GLY A 421 -4.51 -5.02 29.17
N ILE A 422 -3.58 -5.21 30.12
CA ILE A 422 -2.29 -4.53 30.11
C ILE A 422 -1.26 -5.42 29.42
N PHE A 423 -0.73 -4.94 28.30
CA PHE A 423 0.28 -5.64 27.51
C PHE A 423 1.68 -5.45 28.10
N TYR A 424 2.39 -6.57 28.24
CA TYR A 424 3.80 -6.61 28.64
C TYR A 424 4.62 -7.34 27.58
N ALA A 425 5.78 -6.81 27.23
CA ALA A 425 6.73 -7.50 26.38
C ALA A 425 7.20 -8.81 27.02
N ILE A 426 7.07 -9.92 26.29
CA ILE A 426 7.48 -11.27 26.71
C ILE A 426 8.66 -11.81 25.91
N GLY A 427 9.04 -11.17 24.81
CA GLY A 427 10.24 -11.47 24.04
C GLY A 427 10.31 -10.67 22.75
N SER A 428 11.37 -10.86 21.97
CA SER A 428 11.54 -10.24 20.67
C SER A 428 12.26 -11.15 19.68
N ILE A 429 11.97 -10.99 18.39
CA ILE A 429 12.64 -11.66 17.28
C ILE A 429 13.10 -10.61 16.28
N GLU A 430 14.33 -10.71 15.80
CA GLU A 430 14.86 -9.83 14.75
C GLU A 430 14.01 -9.92 13.49
N GLY A 431 13.69 -8.77 12.90
CA GLY A 431 13.05 -8.65 11.60
C GLY A 431 14.01 -9.00 10.47
N ALA A 432 13.50 -9.06 9.24
CA ALA A 432 14.34 -9.28 8.05
C ALA A 432 14.99 -7.98 7.52
N GLY A 433 14.78 -6.84 8.19
CA GLY A 433 15.22 -5.54 7.72
C GLY A 433 14.44 -5.10 6.48
N ASN A 434 14.96 -5.46 5.31
CA ASN A 434 14.30 -5.25 4.02
C ASN A 434 14.12 -6.60 3.32
N ALA A 435 12.88 -7.05 3.19
CA ALA A 435 12.53 -8.30 2.54
C ALA A 435 11.25 -8.14 1.70
N PHE A 436 11.32 -8.53 0.43
CA PHE A 436 10.19 -8.45 -0.51
C PHE A 436 9.64 -9.84 -0.82
N GLN A 437 9.73 -10.74 0.15
CA GLN A 437 9.35 -12.15 0.06
C GLN A 437 8.78 -12.59 1.40
N THR A 438 7.95 -13.64 1.38
CA THR A 438 7.30 -14.11 2.61
C THR A 438 8.31 -14.62 3.63
N ASN A 439 8.35 -14.02 4.82
CA ASN A 439 9.12 -14.53 5.95
C ASN A 439 8.21 -15.19 7.00
N HIS A 440 8.78 -16.13 7.74
CA HIS A 440 8.07 -16.93 8.73
C HIS A 440 8.79 -16.83 10.08
N TYR A 441 8.02 -16.56 11.12
CA TYR A 441 8.53 -16.33 12.47
C TYR A 441 7.78 -17.18 13.47
N TYR A 442 8.46 -17.54 14.56
CA TYR A 442 7.95 -18.43 15.59
C TYR A 442 8.42 -18.00 16.97
N PHE A 443 7.52 -17.94 17.94
CA PHE A 443 7.83 -17.61 19.33
C PHE A 443 7.07 -18.52 20.30
N ASP A 444 7.76 -19.13 21.26
CA ASP A 444 7.12 -19.95 22.30
C ASP A 444 6.97 -19.16 23.61
N ASP A 445 5.74 -18.82 23.98
CA ASP A 445 5.42 -18.36 25.33
C ASP A 445 5.31 -19.57 26.27
N THR A 446 6.37 -19.79 27.05
CA THR A 446 6.47 -20.92 27.99
C THR A 446 5.81 -20.67 29.35
N ASN A 447 5.36 -19.45 29.63
CA ASN A 447 4.76 -19.07 30.91
C ASN A 447 3.45 -18.28 30.74
N PRO A 448 2.45 -18.80 29.99
CA PRO A 448 1.17 -18.14 29.78
C PRO A 448 0.44 -17.93 31.11
N LEU A 449 -0.29 -16.81 31.22
CA LEU A 449 -1.09 -16.45 32.38
C LEU A 449 -2.29 -17.40 32.54
N PRO A 450 -2.81 -17.59 33.76
CA PRO A 450 -4.07 -18.30 33.96
C PRO A 450 -5.22 -17.59 33.23
N GLY A 451 -6.11 -18.38 32.61
CA GLY A 451 -7.25 -17.86 31.85
C GLY A 451 -6.94 -17.57 30.39
N SER A 452 -7.43 -16.43 29.90
CA SER A 452 -7.24 -15.93 28.54
C SER A 452 -5.94 -15.14 28.45
N ASN A 453 -5.14 -15.43 27.43
CA ASN A 453 -3.94 -14.66 27.10
C ASN A 453 -4.17 -13.95 25.78
N TYR A 454 -4.02 -12.63 25.78
CA TYR A 454 -4.06 -11.81 24.58
C TYR A 454 -2.65 -11.56 24.12
N TYR A 455 -2.37 -11.71 22.84
CA TYR A 455 -1.06 -11.46 22.25
C TYR A 455 -1.19 -10.43 21.13
N ARG A 456 -0.17 -9.60 20.99
CA ARG A 456 0.01 -8.73 19.82
C ARG A 456 1.50 -8.64 19.48
N LEU A 457 1.80 -8.29 18.25
CA LEU A 457 3.15 -7.94 17.82
C LEU A 457 3.29 -6.42 17.89
N GLN A 458 4.37 -5.98 18.50
CA GLN A 458 4.89 -4.63 18.39
C GLN A 458 6.06 -4.69 17.41
N GLN A 459 5.83 -4.27 16.16
CA GLN A 459 6.90 -4.06 15.19
C GLN A 459 7.70 -2.82 15.59
N VAL A 460 9.01 -2.90 15.51
CA VAL A 460 9.93 -1.78 15.75
C VAL A 460 10.84 -1.65 14.54
N ASP A 461 10.88 -0.45 13.97
CA ASP A 461 11.75 -0.13 12.84
C ASP A 461 13.14 0.33 13.32
N PHE A 462 14.13 0.37 12.41
CA PHE A 462 15.50 0.80 12.74
C PHE A 462 15.58 2.25 13.26
N ASP A 463 14.60 3.09 12.93
CA ASP A 463 14.48 4.47 13.40
C ASP A 463 13.74 4.59 14.76
N GLY A 464 13.21 3.48 15.27
CA GLY A 464 12.45 3.41 16.52
C GLY A 464 10.95 3.62 16.35
N THR A 465 10.42 3.76 15.13
CA THR A 465 8.98 3.78 14.85
C THR A 465 8.34 2.47 15.28
N VAL A 466 7.11 2.55 15.80
CA VAL A 466 6.40 1.41 16.38
C VAL A 466 5.03 1.26 15.74
N ASN A 467 4.73 0.04 15.27
CA ASN A 467 3.41 -0.37 14.81
C ASN A 467 2.93 -1.61 15.56
N TYR A 468 1.62 -1.72 15.77
CA TYR A 468 1.03 -2.87 16.45
C TYR A 468 0.18 -3.69 15.49
N SER A 469 0.29 -5.01 15.58
CA SER A 469 -0.67 -5.91 14.93
C SER A 469 -2.03 -5.87 15.63
N ASP A 470 -3.03 -6.44 14.96
CA ASP A 470 -4.23 -6.92 15.65
C ASP A 470 -3.86 -7.91 16.76
N GLN A 471 -4.70 -7.95 17.78
CA GLN A 471 -4.53 -8.87 18.90
C GLN A 471 -5.18 -10.23 18.61
N ILE A 472 -4.53 -11.29 19.06
CA ILE A 472 -5.09 -12.64 19.08
C ILE A 472 -5.31 -13.10 20.51
N VAL A 473 -6.25 -14.02 20.71
CA VAL A 473 -6.54 -14.59 22.03
C VAL A 473 -6.28 -16.09 22.04
N VAL A 474 -5.65 -16.57 23.10
CA VAL A 474 -5.47 -18.00 23.38
C VAL A 474 -6.03 -18.31 24.77
N ASP A 475 -7.14 -19.04 24.79
CA ASP A 475 -7.92 -19.30 25.99
C ASP A 475 -7.54 -20.60 26.72
N ASN A 476 -8.16 -20.78 27.89
CA ASN A 476 -8.21 -22.03 28.65
C ASN A 476 -6.88 -22.47 29.27
N PHE A 477 -6.02 -21.54 29.70
CA PHE A 477 -4.88 -21.88 30.56
C PHE A 477 -5.35 -22.11 32.00
N LYS A 478 -5.29 -23.37 32.45
CA LYS A 478 -5.47 -23.68 33.87
C LYS A 478 -4.28 -23.11 34.62
N GLY A 479 -4.54 -22.30 35.64
CA GLY A 479 -3.47 -21.76 36.48
C GLY A 479 -2.55 -22.88 36.94
N LEU A 480 -1.24 -22.64 36.87
CA LEU A 480 -0.28 -23.47 37.57
C LEU A 480 -0.55 -23.23 39.06
N GLU A 481 -1.26 -24.16 39.71
CA GLU A 481 -1.19 -24.26 41.16
C GLU A 481 0.30 -24.42 41.51
N ALA A 482 0.79 -23.48 42.32
CA ALA A 482 2.17 -23.42 42.80
C ALA A 482 2.50 -24.61 43.70
#